data_AF-A0A0F4NLB3-F1
#
_entry.id   AF-A0A0F4NLB3-F1
#
_cell.length_a   1.000
_cell.length_b   1.000
_cell.length_c   1.000
_cell.angle_alpha   90.00
_cell.angle_beta   90.00
_cell.angle_gamma   90.00
#
_symmetry.space_group_name_H-M   'P 1'
#
loop_
_entity.id
_entity.type
_entity.pdbx_description
1 polymer ?
#
loop_
_entity_poly.entity_id
_entity_poly.type
_entity_poly.pdbx_seq_one_letter_code
_entity_poly.pdbx_strand_id
1 'polypeptide(L)'
;MNSHLILLNVRKNNMNNNKVVNITLVSAAVSLGLFSTNAFAAVDILDIKLQGQSCEMGFSPIAADEVMPIKSDLVGQMGPWQITNLADGYVLMGSGYNGTIKQDRLAATTWCTYNTPPDHSIPNYAPLLLPENDEANTEWRLVNKQEFYKPLALLAHYLGFGWAGGTDSQYVGDDMLTSTDGLGNYDIDADSSGSCEGYRCNERLKMDISGFQYHIDPETFSAGQITQSDKELIGRRSEVVTNESDLEQQYRVTFKYDKSTNWSKTDTYGLSQKVSTKNKFKWPLVGETELSIEIGASQSWATTNGNSDTKGISNTIVVNVAPNTKQEVFMEVFRSSISYPYSFNAQLSYELALTGFMRWSGNALSYHPEDRPTYTANWVIGRNGGNENNLKYQYEHRNIPATSNEWDWPWLLRQYGENNVKNLLGEVLRPIQTHITGEFFADSSFGSDVRFGKTIPLDGRTKRSTDYSLTDQELEAYGIKNFTVEVVPVPKL
;
A
#
# COMPACT_ATOMS: atom_id res chain seq x y z
N MET A 1 -65.02 -36.45 25.75
CA MET A 1 -64.86 -36.24 24.29
C MET A 1 -63.46 -36.72 23.98
N ASN A 2 -63.20 -37.94 23.48
CA ASN A 2 -63.80 -38.63 22.31
C ASN A 2 -63.52 -37.81 21.04
N SER A 3 -62.85 -38.31 19.98
CA SER A 3 -62.33 -39.66 19.64
C SER A 3 -61.29 -39.54 18.50
N HIS A 4 -60.42 -40.50 18.09
CA HIS A 4 -60.06 -41.89 18.47
C HIS A 4 -58.51 -42.07 18.25
N LEU A 5 -57.75 -43.11 18.63
CA LEU A 5 -57.75 -44.56 18.29
C LEU A 5 -57.60 -44.86 16.77
N ILE A 6 -56.80 -45.81 16.26
CA ILE A 6 -55.85 -46.79 16.88
C ILE A 6 -54.95 -47.53 15.83
N LEU A 7 -53.79 -48.09 16.25
CA LEU A 7 -52.93 -49.17 15.63
C LEU A 7 -52.46 -49.04 14.14
N LEU A 8 -51.52 -49.85 13.59
CA LEU A 8 -50.11 -50.24 13.93
C LEU A 8 -49.60 -51.22 12.81
N ASN A 9 -48.31 -51.64 12.89
CA ASN A 9 -47.69 -52.79 12.17
C ASN A 9 -47.40 -52.64 10.65
N VAL A 10 -46.36 -53.27 10.04
CA VAL A 10 -45.37 -54.25 10.55
C VAL A 10 -44.03 -54.26 9.75
N ARG A 11 -42.87 -54.38 10.44
CA ARG A 11 -41.52 -54.86 9.97
C ARG A 11 -40.82 -54.08 8.81
N LYS A 12 -39.49 -54.11 8.62
CA LYS A 12 -38.35 -54.76 9.32
C LYS A 12 -37.04 -53.95 9.11
N ASN A 13 -36.11 -54.06 10.07
CA ASN A 13 -34.63 -54.02 10.02
C ASN A 13 -33.98 -53.89 8.62
N ASN A 14 -32.86 -53.17 8.38
CA ASN A 14 -31.82 -52.49 9.19
C ASN A 14 -31.08 -51.53 8.22
N MET A 15 -30.18 -50.57 8.52
CA MET A 15 -29.48 -49.99 9.70
C MET A 15 -28.90 -48.61 9.21
N ASN A 16 -28.13 -47.75 9.91
CA ASN A 16 -27.53 -47.64 11.26
C ASN A 16 -27.27 -46.14 11.56
N ASN A 17 -27.22 -45.69 12.84
CA ASN A 17 -26.30 -44.62 13.33
C ASN A 17 -26.56 -44.15 14.79
N ASN A 18 -25.46 -43.87 15.49
CA ASN A 18 -25.26 -42.91 16.61
C ASN A 18 -25.96 -43.04 17.99
N LYS A 19 -25.09 -43.15 19.01
CA LYS A 19 -25.11 -42.49 20.34
C LYS A 19 -26.24 -42.79 21.35
N VAL A 20 -25.93 -43.66 22.34
CA VAL A 20 -26.07 -43.35 23.78
C VAL A 20 -24.93 -44.04 24.56
N VAL A 21 -24.19 -43.31 25.39
CA VAL A 21 -23.38 -43.83 26.52
C VAL A 21 -23.51 -42.82 27.67
N ASN A 22 -23.48 -43.31 28.92
CA ASN A 22 -24.00 -42.58 30.09
C ASN A 22 -23.09 -41.49 30.68
N ILE A 23 -23.76 -40.55 31.35
CA ILE A 23 -23.18 -39.53 32.23
C ILE A 23 -22.42 -40.19 33.39
N THR A 24 -21.24 -39.68 33.72
CA THR A 24 -20.64 -39.80 35.06
C THR A 24 -20.09 -38.42 35.43
N LEU A 25 -20.44 -37.88 36.61
CA LEU A 25 -19.94 -36.58 37.04
C LEU A 25 -18.51 -36.67 37.55
N VAL A 26 -17.65 -35.77 37.06
CA VAL A 26 -16.37 -35.43 37.69
C VAL A 26 -16.34 -33.91 37.86
N SER A 27 -16.25 -33.46 39.10
CA SER A 27 -16.27 -32.04 39.45
C SER A 27 -14.90 -31.39 39.20
N ALA A 28 -14.76 -30.67 38.10
CA ALA A 28 -13.62 -29.78 37.85
C ALA A 28 -14.13 -28.33 37.78
N ALA A 29 -13.85 -27.56 38.84
CA ALA A 29 -14.14 -26.13 38.85
C ALA A 29 -13.16 -25.39 37.94
N VAL A 30 -13.50 -25.25 36.67
CA VAL A 30 -12.77 -24.35 35.76
C VAL A 30 -13.06 -22.93 36.20
N SER A 31 -12.16 -22.36 37.00
CA SER A 31 -12.09 -20.93 37.24
C SER A 31 -11.81 -20.25 35.90
N LEU A 32 -12.86 -19.78 35.24
CA LEU A 32 -12.80 -18.84 34.12
C LEU A 32 -12.23 -17.52 34.64
N GLY A 33 -10.91 -17.50 34.83
CA GLY A 33 -10.14 -16.27 34.93
C GLY A 33 -10.32 -15.54 33.60
N LEU A 34 -11.23 -14.57 33.58
CA LEU A 34 -11.29 -13.57 32.54
C LEU A 34 -9.99 -12.78 32.60
N PHE A 35 -8.99 -13.26 31.86
CA PHE A 35 -7.86 -12.44 31.45
C PHE A 35 -8.41 -11.40 30.47
N SER A 36 -9.04 -10.37 31.02
CA SER A 36 -9.33 -9.13 30.33
C SER A 36 -7.99 -8.52 29.94
N THR A 37 -7.53 -8.83 28.74
CA THR A 37 -6.41 -8.16 28.10
C THR A 37 -6.88 -6.76 27.71
N ASN A 38 -7.02 -5.91 28.73
CA ASN A 38 -7.18 -4.47 28.59
C ASN A 38 -5.84 -3.94 28.08
N ALA A 39 -5.60 -4.12 26.78
CA ALA A 39 -4.78 -3.21 26.02
C ALA A 39 -5.54 -1.88 26.05
N PHE A 40 -5.28 -1.08 27.09
CA PHE A 40 -5.81 0.27 27.20
C PHE A 40 -5.36 1.04 25.95
N ALA A 41 -6.31 1.33 25.06
CA ALA A 41 -6.07 2.32 24.02
C ALA A 41 -5.80 3.64 24.76
N ALA A 42 -4.60 4.19 24.59
CA ALA A 42 -4.23 5.42 25.29
C ALA A 42 -5.16 6.54 24.83
N VAL A 43 -5.87 7.17 25.76
CA VAL A 43 -6.83 8.25 25.44
C VAL A 43 -6.05 9.42 24.82
N ASP A 44 -6.53 9.97 23.71
CA ASP A 44 -5.88 11.11 23.08
C ASP A 44 -6.11 12.37 23.94
N ILE A 45 -5.10 13.23 24.02
CA ILE A 45 -5.24 14.54 24.67
C ILE A 45 -6.28 15.43 23.95
N LEU A 46 -6.55 15.16 22.66
CA LEU A 46 -7.59 15.83 21.88
C LEU A 46 -9.02 15.41 22.27
N ASP A 47 -9.22 14.17 22.72
CA ASP A 47 -10.51 13.67 23.16
C ASP A 47 -11.00 14.37 24.44
N ILE A 48 -10.06 14.85 25.24
CA ILE A 48 -10.32 15.27 26.62
C ILE A 48 -10.72 16.74 26.70
N LYS A 49 -11.83 16.99 27.40
CA LYS A 49 -12.40 18.31 27.66
C LYS A 49 -12.52 18.55 29.16
N LEU A 50 -12.15 19.75 29.61
CA LEU A 50 -12.55 20.22 30.94
C LEU A 50 -13.99 20.74 30.84
N GLN A 51 -14.90 20.11 31.58
CA GLN A 51 -16.33 20.46 31.61
C GLN A 51 -16.76 20.79 33.05
N GLY A 52 -18.05 21.04 33.27
CA GLY A 52 -18.62 21.35 34.58
C GLY A 52 -18.62 20.15 35.55
N GLN A 53 -19.48 20.21 36.58
CA GLN A 53 -19.55 19.17 37.62
C GLN A 53 -19.99 17.78 37.07
N SER A 54 -20.60 17.75 35.88
CA SER A 54 -20.93 16.55 35.13
C SER A 54 -20.55 16.75 33.67
N CYS A 55 -20.21 15.65 32.98
CA CYS A 55 -19.97 15.68 31.53
C CYS A 55 -21.26 15.90 30.73
N GLU A 56 -21.14 16.53 29.58
CA GLU A 56 -22.23 16.79 28.63
C GLU A 56 -22.60 15.54 27.81
N MET A 57 -23.75 15.59 27.12
CA MET A 57 -24.22 14.48 26.29
C MET A 57 -23.21 14.17 25.18
N GLY A 58 -22.78 12.91 25.09
CA GLY A 58 -21.73 12.46 24.17
C GLY A 58 -20.37 12.23 24.84
N PHE A 59 -20.21 12.63 26.10
CA PHE A 59 -18.99 12.44 26.89
C PHE A 59 -19.23 11.56 28.13
N SER A 60 -18.13 11.03 28.69
CA SER A 60 -18.06 10.34 29.98
C SER A 60 -16.91 10.92 30.82
N PRO A 61 -16.96 10.85 32.17
CA PRO A 61 -15.80 11.17 33.00
C PRO A 61 -14.65 10.19 32.70
N ILE A 62 -13.44 10.71 32.48
CA ILE A 62 -12.26 9.87 32.22
C ILE A 62 -11.84 9.12 33.50
N ALA A 63 -11.40 7.86 33.37
CA ALA A 63 -11.00 7.04 34.51
C ALA A 63 -9.60 7.38 35.05
N ALA A 64 -9.33 6.97 36.29
CA ALA A 64 -8.08 7.30 36.99
C ALA A 64 -6.84 6.61 36.38
N ASP A 65 -7.02 5.43 35.80
CA ASP A 65 -6.01 4.68 35.05
C ASP A 65 -5.83 5.21 33.61
N GLU A 66 -6.91 5.59 32.93
CA GLU A 66 -6.86 6.31 31.64
C GLU A 66 -6.10 7.64 31.72
N VAL A 67 -6.18 8.35 32.85
CA VAL A 67 -5.42 9.59 33.11
C VAL A 67 -3.93 9.35 33.35
N MET A 68 -3.53 8.21 33.91
CA MET A 68 -2.14 8.00 34.35
C MET A 68 -1.08 8.15 33.24
N PRO A 69 -1.27 7.65 32.00
CA PRO A 69 -0.37 7.88 30.87
C PRO A 69 -0.12 9.37 30.56
N ILE A 70 -1.17 10.19 30.63
CA ILE A 70 -1.23 11.59 30.16
C ILE A 70 -1.29 12.60 31.31
N LYS A 71 -1.00 12.15 32.54
CA LYS A 71 -1.17 12.93 33.77
C LYS A 71 -0.38 14.24 33.75
N SER A 72 0.83 14.25 33.20
CA SER A 72 1.66 15.45 33.03
C SER A 72 0.90 16.57 32.31
N ASP A 73 0.23 16.19 31.22
CA ASP A 73 -0.30 17.12 30.23
C ASP A 73 -1.64 17.70 30.70
N LEU A 74 -2.42 16.92 31.44
CA LEU A 74 -3.63 17.38 32.13
C LEU A 74 -3.27 18.25 33.34
N VAL A 75 -2.24 17.90 34.12
CA VAL A 75 -1.77 18.73 35.25
C VAL A 75 -1.16 20.05 34.75
N GLY A 76 -0.47 20.05 33.61
CA GLY A 76 0.04 21.27 32.95
C GLY A 76 -1.05 22.21 32.44
N GLN A 77 -2.26 21.71 32.22
CA GLN A 77 -3.45 22.51 31.87
C GLN A 77 -4.24 22.98 33.10
N MET A 78 -3.85 22.59 34.31
CA MET A 78 -4.54 22.92 35.55
C MET A 78 -3.86 24.06 36.32
N GLY A 79 -4.65 24.93 36.94
CA GLY A 79 -4.13 25.87 37.94
C GLY A 79 -3.46 25.13 39.11
N PRO A 80 -2.41 25.68 39.76
CA PRO A 80 -1.62 24.93 40.74
C PRO A 80 -2.40 24.30 41.88
N TRP A 81 -3.49 24.95 42.31
CA TRP A 81 -4.39 24.49 43.39
C TRP A 81 -5.76 24.04 42.88
N GLN A 82 -5.91 23.79 41.57
CA GLN A 82 -7.14 23.29 40.98
C GLN A 82 -7.36 21.82 41.37
N ILE A 83 -8.63 21.42 41.48
CA ILE A 83 -9.06 20.04 41.68
C ILE A 83 -10.17 19.78 40.65
N THR A 84 -10.08 18.67 39.91
CA THR A 84 -11.02 18.31 38.83
C THR A 84 -11.43 16.85 38.98
N ASN A 85 -12.73 16.56 38.83
CA ASN A 85 -13.29 15.20 38.93
C ASN A 85 -12.79 14.30 37.80
N LEU A 86 -12.65 13.02 38.14
CA LEU A 86 -12.50 11.87 37.24
C LEU A 86 -13.71 10.92 37.47
N ALA A 87 -13.70 9.73 36.86
CA ALA A 87 -14.67 8.68 37.16
C ALA A 87 -14.60 8.19 38.64
N ASP A 88 -15.63 7.48 39.08
CA ASP A 88 -15.70 6.74 40.35
C ASP A 88 -15.31 7.50 41.63
N GLY A 89 -15.58 8.81 41.64
CA GLY A 89 -15.30 9.69 42.79
C GLY A 89 -13.82 10.03 42.98
N TYR A 90 -12.97 9.73 42.00
CA TYR A 90 -11.60 10.22 41.96
C TYR A 90 -11.53 11.68 41.53
N VAL A 91 -10.47 12.36 41.92
CA VAL A 91 -10.10 13.69 41.45
C VAL A 91 -8.63 13.71 41.04
N LEU A 92 -8.32 14.46 39.99
CA LEU A 92 -6.97 14.93 39.68
C LEU A 92 -6.77 16.29 40.35
N MET A 93 -5.58 16.51 40.91
CA MET A 93 -5.19 17.75 41.57
C MET A 93 -4.03 18.44 40.84
N GLY A 94 -3.97 19.77 40.90
CA GLY A 94 -2.98 20.59 40.18
C GLY A 94 -1.52 20.42 40.63
N SER A 95 -0.61 21.18 40.01
CA SER A 95 0.84 21.06 40.22
C SER A 95 1.30 21.37 41.65
N GLY A 96 0.62 22.27 42.38
CA GLY A 96 0.88 22.52 43.80
C GLY A 96 0.51 21.35 44.72
N TYR A 97 -0.32 20.43 44.22
CA TYR A 97 -0.64 19.14 44.85
C TYR A 97 0.13 17.97 44.18
N ASN A 98 1.25 18.23 43.50
CA ASN A 98 2.09 17.24 42.80
C ASN A 98 1.34 16.35 41.79
N GLY A 99 0.26 16.85 41.19
CA GLY A 99 -0.54 16.05 40.25
C GLY A 99 -1.29 14.89 40.92
N THR A 100 -1.57 14.96 42.22
CA THR A 100 -2.12 13.82 42.98
C THR A 100 -3.47 13.36 42.41
N ILE A 101 -3.62 12.03 42.25
CA ILE A 101 -4.90 11.38 41.95
C ILE A 101 -5.33 10.60 43.19
N LYS A 102 -6.55 10.81 43.66
CA LYS A 102 -7.15 10.11 44.81
C LYS A 102 -8.67 10.23 44.80
N GLN A 103 -9.36 9.45 45.63
CA GLN A 103 -10.76 9.75 45.97
C GLN A 103 -10.85 10.97 46.89
N ASP A 104 -11.82 11.84 46.65
CA ASP A 104 -12.14 13.01 47.46
C ASP A 104 -13.61 13.44 47.24
N ARG A 105 -14.01 14.60 47.79
CA ARG A 105 -15.27 15.25 47.44
C ARG A 105 -15.25 15.77 46.01
N LEU A 106 -16.38 15.65 45.31
CA LEU A 106 -16.53 16.18 43.95
C LEU A 106 -16.29 17.70 43.90
N ALA A 107 -15.43 18.10 42.98
CA ALA A 107 -15.14 19.47 42.59
C ALA A 107 -16.18 20.00 41.57
N ALA A 108 -16.05 21.28 41.22
CA ALA A 108 -16.95 21.99 40.31
C ALA A 108 -16.73 21.71 38.82
N THR A 109 -15.60 21.07 38.45
CA THR A 109 -15.23 20.74 37.07
C THR A 109 -14.83 19.27 36.95
N THR A 110 -14.99 18.69 35.77
CA THR A 110 -14.74 17.28 35.46
C THR A 110 -13.89 17.15 34.20
N TRP A 111 -12.94 16.22 34.19
CA TRP A 111 -12.25 15.81 32.96
C TRP A 111 -13.11 14.76 32.26
N CYS A 112 -13.47 15.05 31.02
CA CYS A 112 -14.42 14.26 30.24
C CYS A 112 -13.78 13.83 28.91
N THR A 113 -13.99 12.58 28.52
CA THR A 113 -13.58 12.02 27.20
C THR A 113 -14.82 11.69 26.36
N TYR A 114 -14.68 11.54 25.04
CA TYR A 114 -15.81 11.19 24.17
C TYR A 114 -16.24 9.74 24.38
N ASN A 115 -17.56 9.49 24.37
CA ASN A 115 -18.12 8.12 24.31
C ASN A 115 -17.80 7.41 22.98
N THR A 116 -17.39 8.16 21.95
CA THR A 116 -16.92 7.67 20.65
C THR A 116 -15.93 8.71 20.13
N PRO A 117 -14.61 8.44 20.13
CA PRO A 117 -13.58 9.38 19.68
C PRO A 117 -13.81 9.94 18.26
N PRO A 118 -13.47 11.21 17.98
CA PRO A 118 -13.51 11.78 16.64
C PRO A 118 -12.44 11.19 15.71
N ASP A 119 -12.60 11.41 14.41
CA ASP A 119 -11.52 11.15 13.44
C ASP A 119 -10.49 12.29 13.45
N HIS A 120 -9.33 11.99 14.05
CA HIS A 120 -8.16 12.86 14.10
C HIS A 120 -7.07 12.48 13.06
N SER A 121 -7.44 11.77 11.98
CA SER A 121 -6.52 11.40 10.91
C SER A 121 -6.05 12.61 10.08
N ILE A 122 -4.88 12.46 9.45
CA ILE A 122 -4.30 13.46 8.55
C ILE A 122 -5.06 13.43 7.21
N PRO A 123 -5.54 14.57 6.67
CA PRO A 123 -6.24 14.61 5.39
C PRO A 123 -5.39 14.11 4.21
N ASN A 124 -5.97 13.25 3.38
CA ASN A 124 -5.34 12.75 2.16
C ASN A 124 -5.61 13.74 1.00
N TYR A 125 -4.63 14.59 0.69
CA TYR A 125 -4.71 15.49 -0.46
C TYR A 125 -4.38 14.79 -1.79
N ALA A 126 -4.98 15.28 -2.89
CA ALA A 126 -4.64 14.82 -4.24
C ALA A 126 -3.15 15.07 -4.56
N PRO A 127 -2.48 14.21 -5.34
CA PRO A 127 -1.03 14.32 -5.56
C PRO A 127 -0.56 15.68 -6.10
N LEU A 128 0.69 16.04 -5.79
CA LEU A 128 1.42 17.09 -6.48
C LEU A 128 2.03 16.48 -7.74
N LEU A 129 1.42 16.77 -8.90
CA LEU A 129 1.89 16.27 -10.19
C LEU A 129 3.04 17.15 -10.73
N LEU A 130 4.15 16.48 -11.05
CA LEU A 130 5.28 17.03 -11.80
C LEU A 130 5.20 16.54 -13.26
N PRO A 131 5.57 17.38 -14.26
CA PRO A 131 5.71 16.91 -15.63
C PRO A 131 6.92 15.96 -15.73
N GLU A 132 6.83 14.95 -16.59
CA GLU A 132 7.95 14.05 -16.87
C GLU A 132 9.13 14.84 -17.47
N ASN A 133 10.34 14.51 -17.01
CA ASN A 133 11.57 15.11 -17.45
C ASN A 133 12.77 14.24 -17.04
N ASP A 134 13.99 14.75 -17.20
CA ASP A 134 15.16 14.16 -16.56
C ASP A 134 15.16 14.43 -15.05
N GLU A 135 15.89 13.61 -14.28
CA GLU A 135 15.97 13.65 -12.81
C GLU A 135 16.21 15.06 -12.26
N ALA A 136 17.36 15.66 -12.56
CA ALA A 136 17.74 16.98 -12.05
C ALA A 136 16.75 18.10 -12.45
N ASN A 137 16.03 17.95 -13.58
CA ASN A 137 15.00 18.92 -13.97
C ASN A 137 13.70 18.72 -13.16
N THR A 138 13.37 17.46 -12.86
CA THR A 138 12.21 17.08 -12.03
C THR A 138 12.39 17.57 -10.58
N GLU A 139 13.58 17.37 -10.03
CA GLU A 139 13.96 17.78 -8.67
C GLU A 139 14.07 19.30 -8.54
N TRP A 140 14.78 19.96 -9.46
CA TRP A 140 14.88 21.42 -9.47
C TRP A 140 13.49 22.10 -9.56
N ARG A 141 12.58 21.55 -10.38
CA ARG A 141 11.17 22.00 -10.46
C ARG A 141 10.39 21.79 -9.17
N LEU A 142 10.68 20.73 -8.42
CA LEU A 142 10.01 20.45 -7.15
C LEU A 142 10.47 21.45 -6.07
N VAL A 143 11.78 21.59 -5.86
CA VAL A 143 12.31 22.47 -4.81
C VAL A 143 12.02 23.95 -5.07
N ASN A 144 11.80 24.34 -6.33
CA ASN A 144 11.35 25.70 -6.70
C ASN A 144 9.83 25.95 -6.56
N LYS A 145 9.01 24.96 -6.21
CA LYS A 145 7.56 25.14 -6.02
C LYS A 145 7.23 25.66 -4.62
N GLN A 146 6.57 26.81 -4.53
CA GLN A 146 5.97 27.30 -3.26
C GLN A 146 4.99 26.27 -2.66
N GLU A 147 4.27 25.52 -3.50
CA GLU A 147 3.36 24.42 -3.10
C GLU A 147 4.07 23.26 -2.38
N PHE A 148 5.40 23.19 -2.49
CA PHE A 148 6.26 22.20 -1.83
C PHE A 148 6.95 22.80 -0.61
N TYR A 149 7.68 23.91 -0.76
CA TYR A 149 8.53 24.42 0.33
C TYR A 149 7.80 25.27 1.38
N LYS A 150 6.65 25.89 1.08
CA LYS A 150 5.92 26.68 2.10
C LYS A 150 5.33 25.81 3.22
N PRO A 151 4.73 24.63 2.95
CA PRO A 151 4.37 23.68 4.00
C PRO A 151 5.56 23.25 4.87
N LEU A 152 6.76 23.08 4.29
CA LEU A 152 7.97 22.70 5.05
C LEU A 152 8.42 23.84 5.98
N ALA A 153 8.48 25.07 5.49
CA ALA A 153 8.79 26.25 6.32
C ALA A 153 7.72 26.51 7.40
N LEU A 154 6.44 26.23 7.10
CA LEU A 154 5.35 26.36 8.06
C LEU A 154 5.37 25.27 9.13
N LEU A 155 5.77 24.04 8.78
CA LEU A 155 6.07 22.98 9.74
C LEU A 155 7.23 23.40 10.66
N ALA A 156 8.33 23.91 10.10
CA ALA A 156 9.43 24.44 10.90
C ALA A 156 8.98 25.55 11.88
N HIS A 157 8.13 26.48 11.43
CA HIS A 157 7.55 27.51 12.30
C HIS A 157 6.66 26.94 13.42
N TYR A 158 5.89 25.89 13.14
CA TYR A 158 5.01 25.24 14.13
C TYR A 158 5.81 24.44 15.16
N LEU A 159 6.85 23.73 14.72
CA LEU A 159 7.83 23.06 15.59
C LEU A 159 8.68 24.07 16.39
N GLY A 160 8.74 25.32 15.93
CA GLY A 160 9.30 26.46 16.65
C GLY A 160 10.74 26.81 16.30
N PHE A 161 11.18 26.52 15.08
CA PHE A 161 12.39 27.10 14.51
C PHE A 161 12.23 28.63 14.35
N GLY A 162 13.33 29.36 14.56
CA GLY A 162 13.42 30.80 14.33
C GLY A 162 13.45 31.17 12.84
N TRP A 163 12.88 32.33 12.50
CA TRP A 163 13.03 32.99 11.19
C TRP A 163 12.82 32.07 9.97
N ALA A 164 11.66 31.40 9.93
CA ALA A 164 11.23 30.49 8.87
C ALA A 164 10.72 31.20 7.60
N GLY A 165 11.46 32.19 7.11
CA GLY A 165 11.16 33.03 5.94
C GLY A 165 12.24 34.11 5.81
N GLY A 166 12.47 34.66 4.61
CA GLY A 166 13.62 35.52 4.32
C GLY A 166 13.54 36.96 4.85
N THR A 167 14.52 37.78 4.46
CA THR A 167 14.68 39.17 4.90
C THR A 167 13.64 40.12 4.33
N ASP A 168 13.18 39.89 3.10
CA ASP A 168 12.32 40.82 2.34
C ASP A 168 10.81 40.46 2.43
N SER A 169 10.42 39.54 3.32
CA SER A 169 9.01 39.28 3.66
C SER A 169 8.75 39.14 5.16
N GLN A 170 7.48 39.36 5.53
CA GLN A 170 6.93 39.17 6.88
C GLN A 170 6.25 37.81 7.08
N TYR A 171 6.18 36.98 6.03
CA TYR A 171 5.43 35.72 6.03
C TYR A 171 6.35 34.49 6.03
N VAL A 172 5.86 33.41 6.63
CA VAL A 172 6.57 32.13 6.71
C VAL A 172 6.62 31.45 5.34
N GLY A 173 7.81 31.00 4.93
CA GLY A 173 8.06 30.40 3.63
C GLY A 173 8.04 31.37 2.44
N ASP A 174 7.96 32.68 2.66
CA ASP A 174 8.33 33.67 1.64
C ASP A 174 9.85 33.93 1.66
N ASP A 175 10.35 34.47 0.54
CA ASP A 175 11.74 34.91 0.39
C ASP A 175 12.76 33.79 0.71
N MET A 176 12.57 32.66 0.01
CA MET A 176 13.40 31.47 0.13
C MET A 176 14.29 31.33 -1.11
N LEU A 177 15.58 31.09 -0.90
CA LEU A 177 16.58 30.85 -1.94
C LEU A 177 16.81 29.34 -2.11
N THR A 178 16.79 28.86 -3.36
CA THR A 178 17.09 27.44 -3.67
C THR A 178 18.50 27.28 -4.24
N SER A 179 19.31 26.39 -3.67
CA SER A 179 20.62 25.99 -4.19
C SER A 179 20.74 24.47 -4.36
N THR A 180 21.85 24.02 -4.93
CA THR A 180 22.18 22.59 -5.10
C THR A 180 23.69 22.42 -5.23
N ASP A 181 24.21 21.29 -4.77
CA ASP A 181 25.59 20.86 -4.98
C ASP A 181 25.83 20.21 -6.36
N GLY A 182 24.76 19.95 -7.11
CA GLY A 182 24.80 19.23 -8.39
C GLY A 182 24.96 17.71 -8.27
N LEU A 183 24.84 17.14 -7.06
CA LEU A 183 24.96 15.72 -6.76
C LEU A 183 23.63 15.07 -6.29
N GLY A 184 22.53 15.83 -6.34
CA GLY A 184 21.19 15.39 -5.91
C GLY A 184 20.79 15.90 -4.52
N ASN A 185 21.57 16.81 -3.93
CA ASN A 185 21.19 17.54 -2.73
C ASN A 185 20.76 18.97 -3.12
N TYR A 186 19.73 19.49 -2.44
CA TYR A 186 19.18 20.82 -2.70
C TYR A 186 18.87 21.51 -1.37
N ASP A 187 19.26 22.77 -1.27
CA ASP A 187 19.03 23.58 -0.08
C ASP A 187 17.90 24.57 -0.37
N ILE A 188 17.00 24.80 0.59
CA ILE A 188 15.94 25.82 0.52
C ILE A 188 16.05 26.71 1.76
N ASP A 189 16.93 27.69 1.69
CA ASP A 189 17.27 28.60 2.78
C ASP A 189 16.34 29.82 2.78
N ALA A 190 15.94 30.27 3.97
CA ALA A 190 15.32 31.59 4.14
C ALA A 190 16.38 32.69 3.98
N ASP A 191 16.19 33.65 3.05
CA ASP A 191 17.24 34.63 2.75
C ASP A 191 17.65 35.47 3.96
N SER A 192 18.96 35.61 4.13
CA SER A 192 19.60 36.42 5.17
C SER A 192 20.49 37.52 4.57
N SER A 193 20.32 37.87 3.29
CA SER A 193 21.14 38.87 2.59
C SER A 193 20.72 40.32 2.91
N GLY A 194 19.44 40.55 3.18
CA GLY A 194 18.89 41.85 3.54
C GLY A 194 19.13 42.25 5.01
N SER A 195 18.80 43.50 5.34
CA SER A 195 18.81 43.99 6.72
C SER A 195 17.58 43.50 7.49
N CYS A 196 17.77 42.96 8.70
CA CYS A 196 16.67 42.51 9.55
C CYS A 196 16.72 43.07 10.98
N GLU A 197 15.59 42.97 11.68
CA GLU A 197 15.46 43.28 13.09
C GLU A 197 15.08 42.02 13.89
N GLY A 198 15.45 42.01 15.18
CA GLY A 198 15.15 40.92 16.11
C GLY A 198 16.34 40.02 16.46
N TYR A 199 16.18 39.24 17.52
CA TYR A 199 17.27 38.43 18.08
C TYR A 199 17.65 37.27 17.14
N ARG A 200 18.94 37.20 16.76
CA ARG A 200 19.50 36.22 15.81
C ARG A 200 18.81 36.20 14.44
N CYS A 201 18.32 37.35 13.94
CA CYS A 201 17.59 37.41 12.66
C CYS A 201 18.42 37.07 11.40
N ASN A 202 19.75 36.94 11.53
CA ASN A 202 20.65 36.43 10.48
C ASN A 202 20.79 34.89 10.51
N GLU A 203 20.35 34.23 11.58
CA GLU A 203 20.42 32.77 11.74
C GLU A 203 19.04 32.19 11.42
N ARG A 204 18.75 32.10 10.12
CA ARG A 204 17.45 31.71 9.59
C ARG A 204 17.32 30.22 9.32
N LEU A 205 16.09 29.79 9.05
CA LEU A 205 15.78 28.41 8.70
C LEU A 205 16.52 27.99 7.42
N LYS A 206 17.14 26.82 7.49
CA LYS A 206 17.67 26.06 6.37
C LYS A 206 16.85 24.78 6.20
N MET A 207 16.62 24.35 4.97
CA MET A 207 15.89 23.11 4.67
C MET A 207 16.65 22.31 3.63
N ASP A 208 17.28 21.22 4.07
CA ASP A 208 18.11 20.36 3.22
C ASP A 208 17.22 19.23 2.65
N ILE A 209 17.10 19.14 1.33
CA ILE A 209 16.29 18.14 0.60
C ILE A 209 17.24 17.20 -0.15
N SER A 210 17.19 15.91 0.16
CA SER A 210 18.10 14.91 -0.38
C SER A 210 17.47 13.53 -0.53
N GLY A 211 18.25 12.51 -0.90
CA GLY A 211 17.81 11.11 -0.86
C GLY A 211 16.60 10.81 -1.75
N PHE A 212 16.51 11.42 -2.94
CA PHE A 212 15.39 11.20 -3.86
C PHE A 212 15.28 9.72 -4.29
N GLN A 213 14.07 9.16 -4.22
CA GLN A 213 13.77 7.80 -4.69
C GLN A 213 12.42 7.80 -5.41
N TYR A 214 12.42 7.16 -6.58
CA TYR A 214 11.29 7.11 -7.51
C TYR A 214 10.78 5.68 -7.66
N HIS A 215 9.49 5.49 -7.43
CA HIS A 215 8.86 4.16 -7.49
C HIS A 215 7.62 4.15 -8.38
N ILE A 216 7.63 3.34 -9.44
CA ILE A 216 6.43 3.08 -10.26
C ILE A 216 5.32 2.49 -9.42
N ASP A 217 4.11 2.96 -9.68
CA ASP A 217 2.84 2.49 -9.16
C ASP A 217 2.12 1.66 -10.25
N PRO A 218 2.20 0.31 -10.23
CA PRO A 218 1.68 -0.52 -11.32
C PRO A 218 0.17 -0.40 -11.56
N GLU A 219 -0.59 0.05 -10.56
CA GLU A 219 -2.05 0.22 -10.65
C GLU A 219 -2.45 1.46 -11.46
N THR A 220 -1.49 2.38 -11.69
CA THR A 220 -1.69 3.63 -12.47
C THR A 220 -1.41 3.47 -13.97
N PHE A 221 -1.24 2.24 -14.46
CA PHE A 221 -1.00 1.96 -15.87
C PHE A 221 -2.09 2.53 -16.78
N SER A 222 -1.66 3.18 -17.87
CA SER A 222 -2.51 3.53 -19.01
C SER A 222 -1.80 3.26 -20.33
N ALA A 223 -2.59 2.89 -21.34
CA ALA A 223 -2.16 2.76 -22.73
C ALA A 223 -2.78 3.87 -23.58
N GLY A 224 -2.00 4.41 -24.51
CA GLY A 224 -2.44 5.36 -25.53
C GLY A 224 -3.19 4.67 -26.68
N GLN A 225 -3.03 5.19 -27.90
CA GLN A 225 -3.63 4.57 -29.07
C GLN A 225 -2.98 3.20 -29.36
N ILE A 226 -3.78 2.15 -29.27
CA ILE A 226 -3.34 0.77 -29.52
C ILE A 226 -3.25 0.52 -31.03
N THR A 227 -2.10 0.01 -31.46
CA THR A 227 -1.91 -0.61 -32.77
C THR A 227 -1.67 -2.11 -32.57
N GLN A 228 -2.64 -2.94 -32.97
CA GLN A 228 -2.56 -4.39 -32.86
C GLN A 228 -2.68 -5.00 -34.27
N SER A 229 -1.94 -6.07 -34.55
CA SER A 229 -2.15 -6.87 -35.77
C SER A 229 -3.26 -7.89 -35.59
N ASP A 230 -3.88 -8.28 -36.71
CA ASP A 230 -4.80 -9.42 -36.74
C ASP A 230 -4.11 -10.71 -36.26
N LYS A 231 -4.89 -11.65 -35.71
CA LYS A 231 -4.39 -12.95 -35.27
C LYS A 231 -4.08 -13.84 -36.48
N GLU A 232 -2.82 -13.87 -36.89
CA GLU A 232 -2.33 -14.71 -37.99
C GLU A 232 -2.33 -16.19 -37.57
N LEU A 233 -3.04 -17.04 -38.31
CA LEU A 233 -2.96 -18.50 -38.13
C LEU A 233 -1.67 -19.01 -38.79
N ILE A 234 -0.65 -19.25 -37.98
CA ILE A 234 0.66 -19.77 -38.43
C ILE A 234 0.55 -21.24 -38.86
N GLY A 235 -0.31 -22.02 -38.20
CA GLY A 235 -0.56 -23.42 -38.53
C GLY A 235 -1.19 -24.16 -37.37
N ARG A 236 -0.97 -25.48 -37.27
CA ARG A 236 -1.47 -26.30 -36.16
C ARG A 236 -0.51 -27.42 -35.77
N ARG A 237 -0.61 -27.85 -34.51
CA ARG A 237 -0.09 -29.15 -34.04
C ARG A 237 -1.20 -30.17 -33.93
N SER A 238 -0.93 -31.41 -34.30
CA SER A 238 -1.92 -32.50 -34.34
C SER A 238 -1.31 -33.83 -33.89
N GLU A 239 -1.97 -34.50 -32.96
CA GLU A 239 -1.71 -35.88 -32.54
C GLU A 239 -2.86 -36.81 -33.00
N VAL A 240 -2.61 -38.10 -33.20
CA VAL A 240 -3.60 -39.06 -33.72
C VAL A 240 -3.88 -40.16 -32.70
N VAL A 241 -4.91 -39.93 -31.89
CA VAL A 241 -5.42 -40.93 -30.95
C VAL A 241 -6.01 -42.11 -31.74
N THR A 242 -5.57 -43.32 -31.44
CA THR A 242 -5.91 -44.53 -32.20
C THR A 242 -6.45 -45.61 -31.27
N ASN A 243 -7.64 -46.13 -31.57
CA ASN A 243 -8.30 -47.22 -30.85
C ASN A 243 -8.34 -48.47 -31.73
N GLU A 244 -7.46 -49.42 -31.42
CA GLU A 244 -7.32 -50.72 -32.11
C GLU A 244 -8.13 -51.85 -31.43
N SER A 245 -9.13 -51.50 -30.61
CA SER A 245 -9.99 -52.45 -29.92
C SER A 245 -11.44 -52.42 -30.41
N ASP A 246 -12.17 -53.51 -30.18
CA ASP A 246 -13.59 -53.66 -30.52
C ASP A 246 -14.54 -52.90 -29.59
N LEU A 247 -14.02 -52.11 -28.64
CA LEU A 247 -14.78 -51.31 -27.68
C LEU A 247 -14.43 -49.83 -27.80
N GLU A 248 -15.41 -48.94 -27.60
CA GLU A 248 -15.15 -47.50 -27.52
C GLU A 248 -14.22 -47.20 -26.34
N GLN A 249 -13.13 -46.46 -26.58
CA GLN A 249 -12.19 -46.04 -25.53
C GLN A 249 -12.21 -44.52 -25.36
N GLN A 250 -12.05 -44.06 -24.13
CA GLN A 250 -11.86 -42.64 -23.81
C GLN A 250 -10.38 -42.37 -23.59
N TYR A 251 -9.87 -41.26 -24.14
CA TYR A 251 -8.50 -40.83 -23.95
C TYR A 251 -8.48 -39.38 -23.47
N ARG A 252 -7.66 -39.11 -22.45
CA ARG A 252 -7.25 -37.77 -22.06
C ARG A 252 -6.04 -37.41 -22.90
N VAL A 253 -6.10 -36.28 -23.59
CA VAL A 253 -4.99 -35.75 -24.40
C VAL A 253 -4.60 -34.40 -23.85
N THR A 254 -3.33 -34.26 -23.46
CA THR A 254 -2.77 -33.04 -22.86
C THR A 254 -1.64 -32.51 -23.74
N PHE A 255 -1.79 -31.31 -24.26
CA PHE A 255 -0.74 -30.57 -24.97
C PHE A 255 -0.02 -29.68 -23.95
N LYS A 256 1.31 -29.78 -23.83
CA LYS A 256 2.15 -28.96 -22.95
C LYS A 256 3.24 -28.26 -23.74
N TYR A 257 3.52 -27.01 -23.44
CA TYR A 257 4.58 -26.23 -24.08
C TYR A 257 4.94 -24.99 -23.28
N ASP A 258 6.13 -24.45 -23.48
CA ASP A 258 6.54 -23.13 -22.98
C ASP A 258 6.31 -22.07 -24.07
N LYS A 259 5.49 -21.07 -23.75
CA LYS A 259 5.24 -19.89 -24.59
C LYS A 259 6.31 -18.83 -24.33
N SER A 260 7.05 -18.43 -25.36
CA SER A 260 7.94 -17.27 -25.37
C SER A 260 7.17 -16.01 -25.80
N THR A 261 7.32 -14.90 -25.08
CA THR A 261 6.89 -13.56 -25.55
C THR A 261 8.12 -12.71 -25.79
N ASN A 262 8.28 -12.20 -27.02
CA ASN A 262 9.31 -11.22 -27.34
C ASN A 262 8.72 -9.83 -27.14
N TRP A 263 9.38 -8.99 -26.35
CA TRP A 263 8.89 -7.64 -26.09
C TRP A 263 10.03 -6.63 -25.97
N SER A 264 9.70 -5.37 -26.14
CA SER A 264 10.59 -4.23 -25.90
C SER A 264 9.80 -3.02 -25.42
N LYS A 265 10.50 -2.11 -24.74
CA LYS A 265 10.01 -0.76 -24.45
C LYS A 265 11.07 0.29 -24.73
N THR A 266 10.64 1.51 -25.01
CA THR A 266 11.45 2.72 -24.86
C THR A 266 11.10 3.46 -23.57
N ASP A 267 11.87 4.48 -23.26
CA ASP A 267 11.59 5.46 -22.21
C ASP A 267 11.73 6.86 -22.83
N THR A 268 10.79 7.77 -22.56
CA THR A 268 10.78 9.11 -23.18
C THR A 268 11.85 10.03 -22.59
N TYR A 269 12.13 9.91 -21.28
CA TYR A 269 13.07 10.75 -20.54
C TYR A 269 14.02 9.93 -19.65
N GLY A 270 15.16 10.53 -19.26
CA GLY A 270 16.23 9.88 -18.51
C GLY A 270 15.89 9.53 -17.04
N LEU A 271 14.83 10.10 -16.47
CA LEU A 271 14.37 9.77 -15.11
C LEU A 271 14.04 8.27 -14.94
N SER A 272 13.63 7.60 -16.02
CA SER A 272 13.51 6.14 -16.12
C SER A 272 14.73 5.36 -15.58
N GLN A 273 15.93 5.94 -15.60
CA GLN A 273 17.15 5.30 -15.07
C GLN A 273 17.18 5.23 -13.54
N LYS A 274 16.47 6.12 -12.86
CA LYS A 274 16.42 6.25 -11.38
C LYS A 274 15.11 5.72 -10.78
N VAL A 275 14.12 5.50 -11.63
CA VAL A 275 12.85 4.86 -11.27
C VAL A 275 13.03 3.36 -11.08
N SER A 276 12.38 2.83 -10.05
CA SER A 276 12.36 1.41 -9.72
C SER A 276 10.95 0.92 -9.37
N THR A 277 10.81 -0.37 -9.12
CA THR A 277 9.57 -1.03 -8.71
C THR A 277 9.72 -1.53 -7.26
N LYS A 278 8.75 -1.22 -6.38
CA LYS A 278 8.76 -1.72 -4.99
C LYS A 278 8.56 -3.24 -4.94
N ASN A 279 7.72 -3.77 -5.83
CA ASN A 279 7.35 -5.18 -5.93
C ASN A 279 7.53 -5.69 -7.36
N LYS A 280 7.64 -7.01 -7.52
CA LYS A 280 7.46 -7.66 -8.83
C LYS A 280 6.03 -7.45 -9.31
N PHE A 281 5.84 -7.14 -10.60
CA PHE A 281 4.52 -7.06 -11.20
C PHE A 281 4.51 -7.58 -12.64
N LYS A 282 3.32 -7.92 -13.15
CA LYS A 282 3.15 -8.39 -14.53
C LYS A 282 2.69 -7.23 -15.41
N TRP A 283 3.26 -7.13 -16.61
CA TRP A 283 2.83 -6.11 -17.56
C TRP A 283 1.33 -6.27 -17.86
N PRO A 284 0.50 -5.20 -17.76
CA PRO A 284 -0.95 -5.31 -17.92
C PRO A 284 -1.36 -5.84 -19.30
N LEU A 285 -2.47 -6.60 -19.33
CA LEU A 285 -3.05 -7.10 -20.56
C LEU A 285 -3.77 -5.97 -21.31
N VAL A 286 -3.44 -5.79 -22.59
CA VAL A 286 -4.01 -4.76 -23.47
C VAL A 286 -4.41 -5.41 -24.79
N GLY A 287 -5.58 -5.06 -25.32
CA GLY A 287 -6.14 -5.66 -26.52
C GLY A 287 -6.40 -7.17 -26.37
N GLU A 288 -6.25 -7.92 -27.46
CA GLU A 288 -6.46 -9.38 -27.46
C GLU A 288 -5.17 -10.23 -27.49
N THR A 289 -3.99 -9.60 -27.42
CA THR A 289 -2.69 -10.29 -27.42
C THR A 289 -2.36 -10.75 -26.00
N GLU A 290 -2.40 -12.06 -25.72
CA GLU A 290 -2.02 -12.58 -24.39
C GLU A 290 -0.50 -12.37 -24.15
N LEU A 291 -0.16 -11.47 -23.23
CA LEU A 291 1.22 -11.23 -22.77
C LEU A 291 1.52 -12.04 -21.51
N SER A 292 2.81 -12.28 -21.24
CA SER A 292 3.27 -12.93 -20.00
C SER A 292 4.67 -12.44 -19.61
N ILE A 293 4.74 -11.14 -19.34
CA ILE A 293 5.94 -10.37 -19.00
C ILE A 293 5.92 -10.10 -17.49
N GLU A 294 7.06 -10.27 -16.80
CA GLU A 294 7.22 -9.93 -15.38
C GLU A 294 8.36 -8.93 -15.20
N ILE A 295 8.05 -7.76 -14.63
CA ILE A 295 9.04 -6.76 -14.25
C ILE A 295 9.58 -7.11 -12.86
N GLY A 296 10.91 -7.22 -12.74
CA GLY A 296 11.59 -7.50 -11.49
C GLY A 296 11.40 -6.38 -10.46
N ALA A 297 11.48 -6.71 -9.16
CA ALA A 297 11.53 -5.72 -8.07
C ALA A 297 12.93 -5.09 -7.97
N SER A 298 13.01 -3.84 -7.51
CA SER A 298 14.27 -3.13 -7.20
C SER A 298 15.27 -3.03 -8.37
N GLN A 299 14.79 -3.15 -9.62
CA GLN A 299 15.57 -2.92 -10.84
C GLN A 299 15.25 -1.53 -11.40
N SER A 300 16.22 -0.94 -12.09
CA SER A 300 16.03 0.34 -12.79
C SER A 300 15.12 0.15 -14.00
N TRP A 301 14.10 0.99 -14.15
CA TRP A 301 13.11 0.87 -15.21
C TRP A 301 13.77 0.91 -16.61
N ALA A 302 14.74 1.81 -16.82
CA ALA A 302 15.52 1.90 -18.06
C ALA A 302 16.51 0.74 -18.31
N THR A 303 16.61 -0.24 -17.40
CA THR A 303 17.36 -1.49 -17.64
C THR A 303 16.45 -2.64 -18.09
N THR A 304 15.13 -2.50 -17.97
CA THR A 304 14.16 -3.56 -18.30
C THR A 304 13.52 -3.33 -19.68
N ASN A 305 14.36 -3.15 -20.72
CA ASN A 305 13.91 -2.64 -22.03
C ASN A 305 13.41 -3.72 -23.02
N GLY A 306 13.31 -4.97 -22.57
CA GLY A 306 12.83 -6.10 -23.36
C GLY A 306 13.55 -7.40 -23.02
N ASN A 307 12.83 -8.53 -23.12
CA ASN A 307 13.40 -9.87 -22.92
C ASN A 307 12.57 -10.94 -23.67
N SER A 308 13.05 -12.19 -23.64
CA SER A 308 12.31 -13.39 -24.06
C SER A 308 11.77 -14.11 -22.81
N ASP A 309 10.63 -13.66 -22.29
CA ASP A 309 10.00 -14.29 -21.11
C ASP A 309 9.25 -15.57 -21.50
N THR A 310 9.39 -16.64 -20.70
CA THR A 310 8.81 -17.96 -20.98
C THR A 310 7.83 -18.43 -19.90
N LYS A 311 6.71 -19.03 -20.33
CA LYS A 311 5.61 -19.51 -19.47
C LYS A 311 5.09 -20.87 -19.94
N GLY A 312 5.09 -21.85 -19.04
CA GLY A 312 4.49 -23.17 -19.30
C GLY A 312 2.96 -23.10 -19.39
N ILE A 313 2.42 -23.73 -20.44
CA ILE A 313 1.00 -23.92 -20.73
C ILE A 313 0.69 -25.42 -20.77
N SER A 314 -0.51 -25.81 -20.36
CA SER A 314 -0.97 -27.21 -20.37
C SER A 314 -2.48 -27.29 -20.65
N ASN A 315 -2.84 -27.53 -21.92
CA ASN A 315 -4.23 -27.61 -22.37
C ASN A 315 -4.66 -29.08 -22.49
N THR A 316 -5.79 -29.46 -21.88
CA THR A 316 -6.27 -30.86 -21.83
C THR A 316 -7.66 -31.00 -22.44
N ILE A 317 -7.86 -32.03 -23.25
CA ILE A 317 -9.19 -32.47 -23.72
C ILE A 317 -9.40 -33.96 -23.42
N VAL A 318 -10.66 -34.42 -23.40
CA VAL A 318 -11.04 -35.84 -23.36
C VAL A 318 -11.78 -36.17 -24.64
N VAL A 319 -11.41 -37.25 -25.31
CA VAL A 319 -12.00 -37.72 -26.57
C VAL A 319 -12.49 -39.15 -26.45
N ASN A 320 -13.66 -39.42 -27.03
CA ASN A 320 -14.24 -40.77 -27.13
C ASN A 320 -13.98 -41.29 -28.53
N VAL A 321 -13.13 -42.32 -28.66
CA VAL A 321 -12.71 -42.88 -29.94
C VAL A 321 -13.39 -44.24 -30.14
N ALA A 322 -14.16 -44.35 -31.22
CA ALA A 322 -14.97 -45.52 -31.55
C ALA A 322 -14.10 -46.78 -31.83
N PRO A 323 -14.66 -47.99 -31.71
CA PRO A 323 -13.96 -49.23 -32.04
C PRO A 323 -13.29 -49.21 -33.40
N ASN A 324 -12.04 -49.69 -33.50
CA ASN A 324 -11.28 -49.77 -34.75
C ASN A 324 -11.26 -48.45 -35.56
N THR A 325 -11.03 -47.33 -34.88
CA THR A 325 -10.90 -45.99 -35.49
C THR A 325 -9.75 -45.17 -34.91
N LYS A 326 -9.40 -44.09 -35.61
CA LYS A 326 -8.45 -43.05 -35.19
C LYS A 326 -9.09 -41.67 -35.28
N GLN A 327 -8.65 -40.75 -34.45
CA GLN A 327 -9.15 -39.38 -34.38
C GLN A 327 -7.99 -38.40 -34.19
N GLU A 328 -7.97 -37.36 -35.01
CA GLU A 328 -7.00 -36.27 -34.91
C GLU A 328 -7.41 -35.33 -33.76
N VAL A 329 -6.47 -35.02 -32.87
CA VAL A 329 -6.61 -34.04 -31.79
C VAL A 329 -5.57 -32.96 -32.03
N PHE A 330 -5.96 -31.68 -32.08
CA PHE A 330 -5.10 -30.62 -32.58
C PHE A 330 -5.28 -29.27 -31.86
N MET A 331 -4.25 -28.45 -31.97
CA MET A 331 -4.15 -27.10 -31.43
C MET A 331 -3.71 -26.17 -32.56
N GLU A 332 -4.52 -25.15 -32.88
CA GLU A 332 -4.14 -24.09 -33.82
C GLU A 332 -3.15 -23.14 -33.12
N VAL A 333 -2.10 -22.73 -33.83
CA VAL A 333 -1.05 -21.81 -33.37
C VAL A 333 -1.23 -20.48 -34.08
N PHE A 334 -1.40 -19.43 -33.28
CA PHE A 334 -1.57 -18.05 -33.75
C PHE A 334 -0.36 -17.20 -33.38
N ARG A 335 -0.15 -16.12 -34.13
CA ARG A 335 0.76 -15.02 -33.80
C ARG A 335 -0.01 -13.71 -33.83
N SER A 336 0.32 -12.79 -32.93
CA SER A 336 -0.14 -11.40 -33.00
C SER A 336 0.85 -10.48 -32.29
N SER A 337 1.06 -9.30 -32.88
CA SER A 337 1.83 -8.21 -32.31
C SER A 337 0.93 -7.09 -31.79
N ILE A 338 1.43 -6.34 -30.83
CA ILE A 338 0.76 -5.17 -30.25
C ILE A 338 1.78 -4.08 -29.93
N SER A 339 1.42 -2.83 -30.16
CA SER A 339 2.20 -1.65 -29.81
C SER A 339 1.30 -0.52 -29.31
N TYR A 340 1.77 0.25 -28.35
CA TYR A 340 1.10 1.44 -27.83
C TYR A 340 2.06 2.32 -27.03
N PRO A 341 1.82 3.64 -26.97
CA PRO A 341 2.39 4.49 -25.94
C PRO A 341 1.90 3.99 -24.58
N TYR A 342 2.78 3.88 -23.60
CA TYR A 342 2.42 3.54 -22.22
C TYR A 342 2.69 4.72 -21.27
N SER A 343 1.98 4.74 -20.15
CA SER A 343 2.28 5.63 -19.02
C SER A 343 2.01 4.93 -17.69
N PHE A 344 2.91 5.13 -16.74
CA PHE A 344 2.71 4.85 -15.31
C PHE A 344 2.99 6.13 -14.52
N ASN A 345 2.39 6.27 -13.33
CA ASN A 345 2.86 7.25 -12.35
C ASN A 345 4.04 6.65 -11.57
N ALA A 346 5.06 7.48 -11.32
CA ALA A 346 6.10 7.21 -10.33
C ALA A 346 5.89 8.11 -9.11
N GLN A 347 5.80 7.49 -7.93
CA GLN A 347 5.76 8.15 -6.63
C GLN A 347 7.17 8.61 -6.26
N LEU A 348 7.33 9.89 -5.90
CA LEU A 348 8.57 10.49 -5.43
C LEU A 348 8.61 10.50 -3.90
N SER A 349 9.75 10.12 -3.33
CA SER A 349 10.04 10.19 -1.90
C SER A 349 11.42 10.79 -1.66
N TYR A 350 11.61 11.46 -0.52
CA TYR A 350 12.83 12.24 -0.21
C TYR A 350 13.15 12.22 1.29
N GLU A 351 14.37 12.61 1.63
CA GLU A 351 14.83 12.93 2.98
C GLU A 351 14.83 14.46 3.17
N LEU A 352 14.39 14.89 4.35
CA LEU A 352 14.23 16.28 4.76
C LEU A 352 15.01 16.51 6.05
N ALA A 353 15.90 17.49 6.06
CA ALA A 353 16.41 18.09 7.29
C ALA A 353 15.90 19.53 7.42
N LEU A 354 15.51 19.92 8.64
CA LEU A 354 15.18 21.30 9.02
C LEU A 354 16.20 21.78 10.05
N THR A 355 17.01 22.77 9.69
CA THR A 355 18.12 23.27 10.52
C THR A 355 17.92 24.75 10.88
N GLY A 356 18.08 25.08 12.16
CA GLY A 356 17.96 26.46 12.67
C GLY A 356 18.03 26.50 14.19
N PHE A 357 17.66 27.61 14.83
CA PHE A 357 17.58 27.66 16.30
C PHE A 357 16.15 27.62 16.81
N MET A 358 15.93 27.01 17.98
CA MET A 358 14.61 26.90 18.58
C MET A 358 14.22 28.19 19.33
N ARG A 359 12.98 28.65 19.16
CA ARG A 359 12.46 29.85 19.86
C ARG A 359 12.35 29.60 21.36
N TRP A 360 12.74 30.61 22.15
CA TRP A 360 12.60 30.62 23.62
C TRP A 360 11.14 30.42 24.05
N SER A 361 10.90 29.44 24.93
CA SER A 361 9.58 29.14 25.51
C SER A 361 8.45 29.04 24.46
N GLY A 362 8.79 28.63 23.23
CA GLY A 362 7.96 28.80 22.04
C GLY A 362 8.27 27.77 20.94
N ASN A 363 8.64 26.55 21.34
CA ASN A 363 8.98 25.44 20.46
C ASN A 363 8.34 24.13 20.94
N ALA A 364 8.31 23.13 20.06
CA ALA A 364 7.62 21.87 20.29
C ALA A 364 8.57 20.71 20.65
N LEU A 365 9.84 20.94 21.00
CA LEU A 365 10.68 19.85 21.50
C LEU A 365 10.15 19.38 22.86
N SER A 366 10.14 18.07 23.11
CA SER A 366 9.56 17.46 24.32
C SER A 366 10.14 17.95 25.65
N TYR A 367 11.32 18.59 25.63
CA TYR A 367 11.99 19.18 26.79
C TYR A 367 11.94 20.73 26.84
N HIS A 368 11.23 21.38 25.90
CA HIS A 368 10.92 22.82 25.87
C HIS A 368 12.10 23.77 26.20
N PRO A 369 13.23 23.71 25.47
CA PRO A 369 14.43 24.50 25.76
C PRO A 369 14.22 26.01 25.70
N GLU A 370 14.87 26.72 26.62
CA GLU A 370 14.87 28.19 26.74
C GLU A 370 16.23 28.84 26.41
N ASP A 371 17.29 28.06 26.26
CA ASP A 371 18.63 28.51 25.85
C ASP A 371 18.73 28.85 24.34
N ARG A 372 17.68 28.58 23.57
CA ARG A 372 17.59 28.72 22.10
C ARG A 372 18.66 27.89 21.37
N PRO A 373 18.73 26.56 21.59
CA PRO A 373 19.73 25.72 20.96
C PRO A 373 19.57 25.75 19.44
N THR A 374 20.70 25.66 18.73
CA THR A 374 20.70 25.29 17.30
C THR A 374 20.42 23.79 17.20
N TYR A 375 19.52 23.42 16.30
CA TYR A 375 18.94 22.09 16.19
C TYR A 375 18.77 21.69 14.71
N THR A 376 18.83 20.40 14.43
CA THR A 376 18.55 19.82 13.11
C THR A 376 17.60 18.65 13.29
N ALA A 377 16.41 18.75 12.71
CA ALA A 377 15.37 17.73 12.77
C ALA A 377 15.24 17.01 11.42
N ASN A 378 15.04 15.70 11.42
CA ASN A 378 15.14 14.87 10.21
C ASN A 378 13.87 14.02 9.99
N TRP A 379 13.38 13.94 8.75
CA TRP A 379 12.29 13.05 8.38
C TRP A 379 12.49 12.42 7.00
N VAL A 380 11.79 11.32 6.77
CA VAL A 380 11.70 10.64 5.48
C VAL A 380 10.26 10.75 4.98
N ILE A 381 10.05 11.38 3.83
CA ILE A 381 8.74 11.71 3.28
C ILE A 381 8.44 10.81 2.08
N GLY A 382 7.23 10.24 2.01
CA GLY A 382 6.76 9.37 0.92
C GLY A 382 7.25 7.91 0.96
N ARG A 383 8.16 7.56 1.89
CA ARG A 383 8.60 6.18 2.17
C ARG A 383 8.80 5.97 3.68
N ASN A 384 9.02 4.73 4.11
CA ASN A 384 9.25 4.42 5.53
C ASN A 384 10.70 4.71 5.94
N GLY A 385 10.92 5.70 6.81
CA GLY A 385 12.21 6.02 7.43
C GLY A 385 12.43 5.44 8.83
N GLY A 386 11.58 4.50 9.28
CA GLY A 386 11.48 4.10 10.68
C GLY A 386 10.58 5.06 11.48
N ASN A 387 10.14 4.62 12.66
CA ASN A 387 9.15 5.33 13.47
C ASN A 387 9.62 6.73 13.90
N GLU A 388 10.91 6.87 14.18
CA GLU A 388 11.56 8.12 14.61
C GLU A 388 11.59 9.18 13.51
N ASN A 389 11.81 8.82 12.25
CA ASN A 389 11.88 9.77 11.12
C ASN A 389 10.56 9.89 10.34
N ASN A 390 9.46 9.35 10.86
CA ASN A 390 8.16 9.30 10.17
C ASN A 390 7.15 10.23 10.82
N LEU A 391 7.00 11.43 10.25
CA LEU A 391 6.13 12.51 10.74
C LEU A 391 4.67 12.06 10.96
N LYS A 392 4.15 11.18 10.07
CA LYS A 392 2.82 10.59 10.21
C LYS A 392 2.73 9.67 11.42
N TYR A 393 3.72 8.77 11.59
CA TYR A 393 3.77 7.86 12.74
C TYR A 393 3.84 8.63 14.06
N GLN A 394 4.75 9.61 14.16
CA GLN A 394 4.90 10.47 15.33
C GLN A 394 3.56 11.15 15.71
N TYR A 395 2.85 11.72 14.73
CA TYR A 395 1.56 12.37 14.95
C TYR A 395 0.46 11.39 15.36
N GLU A 396 0.32 10.25 14.70
CA GLU A 396 -0.73 9.25 14.96
C GLU A 396 -0.53 8.48 16.28
N HIS A 397 0.69 8.48 16.84
CA HIS A 397 1.03 7.82 18.12
C HIS A 397 1.39 8.80 19.24
N ARG A 398 1.04 10.10 19.07
CA ARG A 398 1.27 11.20 20.04
C ARG A 398 0.78 10.91 21.47
N ASN A 399 -0.22 10.05 21.60
CA ASN A 399 -0.90 9.66 22.84
C ASN A 399 -0.17 8.54 23.61
N ILE A 400 0.93 7.98 23.09
CA ILE A 400 1.66 6.88 23.72
C ILE A 400 2.92 7.42 24.45
N PRO A 401 2.97 7.47 25.80
CA PRO A 401 4.11 8.05 26.52
C PRO A 401 5.42 7.25 26.41
N ALA A 402 5.36 6.06 25.82
CA ALA A 402 6.50 5.17 25.62
C ALA A 402 7.07 5.20 24.18
N THR A 403 6.40 5.86 23.23
CA THR A 403 7.07 6.24 21.97
C THR A 403 7.98 7.43 22.25
N SER A 404 9.25 7.32 21.84
CA SER A 404 10.26 8.38 22.04
C SER A 404 10.00 9.57 21.11
N ASN A 405 8.91 10.28 21.36
CA ASN A 405 8.48 11.43 20.59
C ASN A 405 9.38 12.62 20.93
N GLU A 406 10.31 12.90 20.02
CA GLU A 406 11.13 14.12 19.98
C GLU A 406 10.28 15.39 20.14
N TRP A 407 9.06 15.36 19.58
CA TRP A 407 8.12 16.48 19.49
C TRP A 407 6.90 16.31 20.40
N ASP A 408 6.60 17.35 21.18
CA ASP A 408 5.37 17.55 21.95
C ASP A 408 4.23 17.97 21.01
N TRP A 409 3.68 16.98 20.30
CA TRP A 409 2.45 17.14 19.52
C TRP A 409 1.27 17.70 20.33
N PRO A 410 1.01 17.28 21.59
CA PRO A 410 0.02 17.92 22.46
C PRO A 410 0.19 19.45 22.58
N TRP A 411 1.41 19.95 22.74
CA TRP A 411 1.71 21.39 22.78
C TRP A 411 1.44 22.05 21.44
N LEU A 412 1.95 21.47 20.35
CA LEU A 412 1.80 22.01 18.99
C LEU A 412 0.31 22.13 18.61
N LEU A 413 -0.49 21.12 18.95
CA LEU A 413 -1.95 21.10 18.82
C LEU A 413 -2.65 22.18 19.66
N ARG A 414 -2.18 22.44 20.89
CA ARG A 414 -2.70 23.52 21.76
C ARG A 414 -2.35 24.93 21.25
N GLN A 415 -1.15 25.13 20.70
CA GLN A 415 -0.70 26.45 20.21
C GLN A 415 -1.35 26.84 18.88
N TYR A 416 -1.40 25.92 17.92
CA TYR A 416 -1.82 26.21 16.55
C TYR A 416 -3.22 25.72 16.19
N GLY A 417 -3.81 24.83 17.00
CA GLY A 417 -5.16 24.27 16.81
C GLY A 417 -5.18 23.09 15.85
N GLU A 418 -5.87 22.01 16.24
CA GLU A 418 -5.90 20.70 15.55
C GLU A 418 -6.05 20.79 14.03
N ASN A 419 -7.05 21.53 13.54
CA ASN A 419 -7.34 21.62 12.10
C ASN A 419 -6.18 22.24 11.31
N ASN A 420 -5.49 23.25 11.86
CA ASN A 420 -4.34 23.85 11.19
C ASN A 420 -3.16 22.87 11.13
N VAL A 421 -2.90 22.16 12.24
CA VAL A 421 -1.85 21.15 12.32
C VAL A 421 -2.10 20.00 11.35
N LYS A 422 -3.30 19.38 11.34
CA LYS A 422 -3.56 18.23 10.48
C LYS A 422 -3.62 18.60 8.99
N ASN A 423 -4.15 19.78 8.65
CA ASN A 423 -4.11 20.27 7.27
C ASN A 423 -2.66 20.48 6.79
N LEU A 424 -1.83 21.15 7.60
CA LEU A 424 -0.40 21.34 7.32
C LEU A 424 0.35 20.00 7.16
N LEU A 425 0.11 19.04 8.05
CA LEU A 425 0.69 17.71 7.93
C LEU A 425 0.26 17.00 6.64
N GLY A 426 -1.00 17.17 6.22
CA GLY A 426 -1.48 16.65 4.94
C GLY A 426 -0.86 17.33 3.72
N GLU A 427 -0.53 18.62 3.80
CA GLU A 427 0.22 19.34 2.75
C GLU A 427 1.68 18.89 2.68
N VAL A 428 2.36 18.71 3.82
CA VAL A 428 3.74 18.19 3.89
C VAL A 428 3.84 16.73 3.43
N LEU A 429 2.85 15.90 3.80
CA LEU A 429 2.78 14.48 3.44
C LEU A 429 2.03 14.23 2.12
N ARG A 430 1.69 15.28 1.37
CA ARG A 430 1.01 15.21 0.08
C ARG A 430 1.82 14.33 -0.88
N PRO A 431 1.24 13.27 -1.49
CA PRO A 431 1.99 12.42 -2.41
C PRO A 431 2.52 13.23 -3.59
N ILE A 432 3.82 13.13 -3.88
CA ILE A 432 4.42 13.75 -5.06
C ILE A 432 4.50 12.67 -6.14
N GLN A 433 4.01 12.98 -7.33
CA GLN A 433 3.97 12.04 -8.45
C GLN A 433 4.48 12.70 -9.73
N THR A 434 5.13 11.91 -10.57
CA THR A 434 5.50 12.24 -11.95
C THR A 434 5.05 11.09 -12.85
N HIS A 435 5.11 11.27 -14.17
CA HIS A 435 4.81 10.20 -15.13
C HIS A 435 6.10 9.56 -15.65
N ILE A 436 6.00 8.31 -16.08
CA ILE A 436 7.04 7.58 -16.80
C ILE A 436 6.39 7.02 -18.06
N THR A 437 6.82 7.51 -19.21
CA THR A 437 6.24 7.17 -20.52
C THR A 437 7.26 6.55 -21.47
N GLY A 438 6.74 5.93 -22.52
CA GLY A 438 7.50 5.46 -23.67
C GLY A 438 6.59 4.69 -24.62
N GLU A 439 7.19 4.08 -25.64
CA GLU A 439 6.49 3.15 -26.53
C GLU A 439 6.73 1.71 -26.05
N PHE A 440 5.67 0.92 -26.02
CA PHE A 440 5.72 -0.52 -25.77
C PHE A 440 5.48 -1.29 -27.08
N PHE A 441 6.19 -2.40 -27.25
CA PHE A 441 5.97 -3.35 -28.34
C PHE A 441 6.10 -4.78 -27.84
N ALA A 442 5.20 -5.66 -28.28
CA ALA A 442 5.33 -7.10 -28.08
C ALA A 442 4.85 -7.89 -29.31
N ASP A 443 5.51 -9.03 -29.53
CA ASP A 443 5.19 -10.03 -30.54
C ASP A 443 5.17 -11.40 -29.85
N SER A 444 4.06 -12.12 -30.01
CA SER A 444 3.81 -13.34 -29.23
C SER A 444 3.03 -14.36 -30.02
N SER A 445 3.51 -15.61 -29.98
CA SER A 445 2.82 -16.77 -30.54
C SER A 445 2.12 -17.56 -29.42
N PHE A 446 0.97 -18.16 -29.71
CA PHE A 446 0.22 -18.94 -28.73
C PHE A 446 -0.62 -20.03 -29.37
N GLY A 447 -0.75 -21.15 -28.64
CA GLY A 447 -1.75 -22.16 -28.92
C GLY A 447 -3.15 -21.73 -28.50
N SER A 448 -4.14 -22.25 -29.21
CA SER A 448 -5.56 -22.18 -28.87
C SER A 448 -5.98 -23.31 -27.92
N ASP A 449 -7.27 -23.37 -27.56
CA ASP A 449 -7.87 -24.56 -26.96
C ASP A 449 -7.68 -25.78 -27.86
N VAL A 450 -7.35 -26.92 -27.26
CA VAL A 450 -7.21 -28.19 -27.99
C VAL A 450 -8.58 -28.67 -28.47
N ARG A 451 -8.68 -29.00 -29.76
CA ARG A 451 -9.89 -29.46 -30.45
C ARG A 451 -9.68 -30.87 -31.00
N PHE A 452 -10.75 -31.51 -31.48
CA PHE A 452 -10.64 -32.78 -32.20
C PHE A 452 -11.38 -32.75 -33.55
N GLY A 453 -10.79 -33.45 -34.52
CA GLY A 453 -11.34 -33.64 -35.86
C GLY A 453 -12.36 -34.78 -35.92
N LYS A 454 -12.72 -35.18 -37.14
CA LYS A 454 -13.61 -36.32 -37.37
C LYS A 454 -12.91 -37.65 -37.10
N THR A 455 -13.64 -38.60 -36.55
CA THR A 455 -13.25 -40.01 -36.42
C THR A 455 -13.15 -40.69 -37.78
N ILE A 456 -12.11 -41.52 -38.00
CA ILE A 456 -11.79 -42.16 -39.29
C ILE A 456 -11.45 -43.64 -39.04
N PRO A 457 -11.95 -44.61 -39.84
CA PRO A 457 -11.56 -46.02 -39.71
C PRO A 457 -10.04 -46.24 -39.83
N LEU A 458 -9.50 -47.29 -39.19
CA LEU A 458 -8.07 -47.63 -39.30
C LEU A 458 -7.64 -47.83 -40.76
N ASP A 459 -8.41 -48.60 -41.52
CA ASP A 459 -8.24 -48.88 -42.95
C ASP A 459 -8.33 -47.62 -43.83
N GLY A 460 -9.00 -46.59 -43.34
CA GLY A 460 -9.21 -45.34 -44.06
C GLY A 460 -7.89 -44.58 -44.25
N ARG A 461 -7.50 -44.33 -45.50
CA ARG A 461 -6.38 -43.41 -45.80
C ARG A 461 -6.70 -42.01 -45.28
N THR A 462 -6.13 -41.67 -44.14
CA THR A 462 -6.06 -40.29 -43.66
C THR A 462 -5.27 -39.48 -44.67
N LYS A 463 -5.93 -38.52 -45.35
CA LYS A 463 -5.22 -37.30 -45.71
C LYS A 463 -4.86 -36.63 -44.38
N ARG A 464 -3.62 -36.79 -43.91
CA ARG A 464 -3.04 -35.84 -42.94
C ARG A 464 -3.18 -34.45 -43.57
N SER A 465 -3.52 -33.46 -42.76
CA SER A 465 -3.46 -32.06 -43.17
C SER A 465 -1.98 -31.61 -43.19
N THR A 466 -1.21 -32.17 -44.11
CA THR A 466 0.23 -31.89 -44.31
C THR A 466 0.50 -30.40 -44.44
N ASP A 467 -0.44 -29.69 -45.04
CA ASP A 467 -0.29 -28.34 -45.57
C ASP A 467 -0.26 -27.26 -44.46
N TYR A 468 -0.45 -27.65 -43.18
CA TYR A 468 -0.48 -26.75 -42.01
C TYR A 468 0.15 -27.35 -40.72
N SER A 469 0.90 -28.47 -40.83
CA SER A 469 1.42 -29.21 -39.67
C SER A 469 2.83 -28.73 -39.26
N LEU A 470 2.92 -27.67 -38.46
CA LEU A 470 4.18 -27.09 -37.97
C LEU A 470 5.04 -28.15 -37.24
N THR A 471 6.31 -28.31 -37.62
CA THR A 471 7.30 -29.15 -36.92
C THR A 471 7.79 -28.52 -35.61
N ASP A 472 8.49 -29.28 -34.76
CA ASP A 472 9.00 -28.73 -33.48
C ASP A 472 10.04 -27.63 -33.70
N GLN A 473 10.84 -27.71 -34.77
CA GLN A 473 11.78 -26.66 -35.15
C GLN A 473 11.06 -25.38 -35.62
N GLU A 474 9.92 -25.52 -36.31
CA GLU A 474 9.07 -24.38 -36.66
C GLU A 474 8.40 -23.79 -35.41
N LEU A 475 7.87 -24.62 -34.51
CA LEU A 475 7.34 -24.16 -33.22
C LEU A 475 8.37 -23.35 -32.42
N GLU A 476 9.59 -23.88 -32.27
CA GLU A 476 10.67 -23.20 -31.54
C GLU A 476 11.06 -21.87 -32.21
N ALA A 477 11.08 -21.82 -33.55
CA ALA A 477 11.29 -20.58 -34.31
C ALA A 477 10.16 -19.56 -34.11
N TYR A 478 8.92 -20.00 -33.89
CA TYR A 478 7.80 -19.15 -33.47
C TYR A 478 7.74 -18.90 -31.95
N GLY A 479 8.68 -19.43 -31.15
CA GLY A 479 8.74 -19.22 -29.71
C GLY A 479 7.88 -20.16 -28.86
N ILE A 480 7.34 -21.24 -29.44
CA ILE A 480 6.70 -22.34 -28.70
C ILE A 480 7.76 -23.44 -28.48
N LYS A 481 8.25 -23.57 -27.24
CA LYS A 481 9.38 -24.43 -26.86
C LYS A 481 8.89 -25.62 -26.03
N ASN A 482 9.71 -26.66 -25.90
CA ASN A 482 9.43 -27.83 -25.04
C ASN A 482 8.05 -28.50 -25.32
N PHE A 483 7.59 -28.47 -26.57
CA PHE A 483 6.27 -28.97 -26.96
C PHE A 483 6.19 -30.49 -26.78
N THR A 484 5.17 -30.95 -26.05
CA THR A 484 4.90 -32.38 -25.79
C THR A 484 3.40 -32.66 -25.77
N VAL A 485 3.03 -33.89 -26.15
CA VAL A 485 1.64 -34.38 -26.06
C VAL A 485 1.61 -35.67 -25.25
N GLU A 486 0.78 -35.70 -24.21
CA GLU A 486 0.49 -36.88 -23.41
C GLU A 486 -0.89 -37.44 -23.80
N VAL A 487 -0.93 -38.68 -24.28
CA VAL A 487 -2.18 -39.42 -24.55
C VAL A 487 -2.32 -40.53 -23.52
N VAL A 488 -3.35 -40.44 -22.67
CA VAL A 488 -3.59 -41.39 -21.56
C VAL A 488 -5.00 -41.99 -21.70
N PRO A 489 -5.15 -43.32 -21.86
CA PRO A 489 -6.47 -43.94 -21.84
C PRO A 489 -7.11 -43.76 -20.47
N VAL A 490 -8.37 -43.33 -20.43
CA VAL A 490 -9.13 -43.17 -19.19
C VAL A 490 -9.71 -44.53 -18.81
N PRO A 491 -9.38 -45.09 -17.63
CA PRO A 491 -9.96 -46.36 -17.19
C PRO A 491 -11.48 -46.23 -17.05
N LYS A 492 -12.22 -47.18 -17.64
CA LYS A 492 -13.65 -47.35 -17.32
C LYS A 492 -13.74 -47.99 -15.93
N LEU A 493 -14.48 -47.35 -15.03
CA LEU A 493 -14.88 -47.86 -13.72
C LEU A 493 -15.99 -48.91 -13.83
#